data_AF-A0A944BPM8-F1
#
_entry.id   AF-A0A944BPM8-F1
#
_cell.length_a   1.000
_cell.length_b   1.000
_cell.length_c   1.000
_cell.angle_alpha   90.00
_cell.angle_beta   90.00
_cell.angle_gamma   90.00
#
_symmetry.space_group_name_H-M   'P 1'
#
loop_
_entity.id
_entity.type
_entity.pdbx_description
1 polymer ?
#
loop_
_entity_poly.entity_id
_entity_poly.type
_entity_poly.pdbx_seq_one_letter_code
_entity_poly.pdbx_strand_id
1 'polypeptide(L)'
;MANEIAPARKFLELARLFYDRGLVFFSFLTLLAAFFCASSEDAPYRDSSSQSLDPMPLAWAGDAREIEESEHDKRANWLNARAEDVARLLQNRSIASAVVYHRVKSPDSAKEKALRRGSAITDLNDLYGMRVVVQNELDVYRCLDAICTSYNVVNGTLKNYIANPKPSGYQSIHVVATLDGRRVEFQLRTQAMHEASELEHEAYKARVRAA
;
A
#
# COMPACT_ATOMS: atom_id res chain seq x y z
N MET A 1 -34.79 -41.77 19.69
CA MET A 1 -35.10 -40.49 19.00
C MET A 1 -33.98 -39.52 19.32
N ALA A 2 -32.93 -39.51 18.50
CA ALA A 2 -31.84 -38.55 18.58
C ALA A 2 -32.04 -37.54 17.46
N ASN A 3 -32.19 -36.28 17.85
CA ASN A 3 -32.47 -35.16 16.96
C ASN A 3 -31.18 -34.83 16.19
N GLU A 4 -31.03 -35.31 14.96
CA GLU A 4 -29.95 -34.88 14.06
C GLU A 4 -30.16 -33.42 13.71
N ILE A 5 -29.43 -32.55 14.41
CA ILE A 5 -29.40 -31.13 14.14
C ILE A 5 -28.74 -30.94 12.77
N ALA A 6 -29.51 -30.40 11.82
CA ALA A 6 -29.11 -30.15 10.44
C ALA A 6 -27.72 -29.49 10.34
N PRO A 7 -26.88 -29.90 9.37
CA PRO A 7 -25.47 -29.49 9.25
C PRO A 7 -25.27 -27.96 9.21
N ALA A 8 -26.26 -27.22 8.72
CA ALA A 8 -26.27 -25.75 8.69
C ALA A 8 -26.26 -25.09 10.08
N ARG A 9 -26.83 -25.74 11.12
CA ARG A 9 -26.88 -25.17 12.48
C ARG A 9 -25.55 -25.31 13.22
N LYS A 10 -24.83 -26.41 13.03
CA LYS A 10 -23.44 -26.58 13.50
C LYS A 10 -22.48 -25.60 12.81
N PHE A 11 -22.73 -25.31 11.52
CA PHE A 11 -21.95 -24.34 10.75
C PHE A 11 -22.09 -22.91 11.30
N LEU A 12 -23.30 -22.49 11.66
CA LEU A 12 -23.55 -21.17 12.24
C LEU A 12 -22.98 -21.02 13.67
N GLU A 13 -22.97 -22.08 14.48
CA GLU A 13 -22.29 -22.04 15.79
C GLU A 13 -20.77 -21.94 15.67
N LEU A 14 -20.16 -22.67 14.72
CA LEU A 14 -18.73 -22.59 14.45
C LEU A 14 -18.34 -21.20 13.93
N ALA A 15 -19.08 -20.64 12.98
CA ALA A 15 -18.83 -19.30 12.45
C ALA A 15 -18.87 -18.22 13.54
N ARG A 16 -19.78 -18.35 14.52
CA ARG A 16 -19.88 -17.44 15.67
C ARG A 16 -18.68 -17.54 16.62
N LEU A 17 -18.18 -18.75 16.86
CA LEU A 17 -16.99 -19.03 17.68
C LEU A 17 -15.69 -18.47 17.08
N PHE A 18 -15.60 -18.35 15.75
CA PHE A 18 -14.44 -17.77 15.06
C PHE A 18 -14.51 -16.24 14.97
N TYR A 19 -15.71 -15.66 14.82
CA TYR A 19 -15.93 -14.21 14.85
C TYR A 19 -15.55 -13.60 16.20
N ASP A 20 -15.91 -14.25 17.31
CA ASP A 20 -15.63 -13.76 18.68
C ASP A 20 -14.14 -13.87 19.08
N ARG A 21 -13.28 -14.52 18.28
CA ARG A 21 -11.84 -14.71 18.57
C ARG A 21 -10.87 -13.96 17.66
N GLY A 22 -11.36 -13.10 16.76
CA GLY A 22 -10.53 -12.14 16.01
C GLY A 22 -9.51 -12.74 15.04
N LEU A 23 -9.67 -14.01 14.61
CA LEU A 23 -8.83 -14.60 13.56
C LEU A 23 -9.36 -14.23 12.17
N VAL A 24 -8.47 -13.70 11.33
CA VAL A 24 -8.76 -13.10 10.03
C VAL A 24 -9.43 -14.09 9.06
N PHE A 25 -10.62 -13.72 8.61
CA PHE A 25 -11.61 -14.50 7.83
C PHE A 25 -11.14 -14.96 6.43
N PHE A 26 -9.99 -14.48 5.95
CA PHE A 26 -9.61 -14.61 4.53
C PHE A 26 -8.91 -15.93 4.17
N SER A 27 -8.30 -16.62 5.14
CA SER A 27 -7.57 -17.87 4.91
C SER A 27 -8.46 -19.12 4.93
N PHE A 28 -9.68 -19.01 5.46
CA PHE A 28 -10.59 -20.14 5.64
C PHE A 28 -11.55 -20.32 4.46
N LEU A 29 -11.92 -19.22 3.78
CA LEU A 29 -12.84 -19.25 2.64
C LEU A 29 -12.21 -19.94 1.41
N THR A 30 -10.90 -19.76 1.22
CA THR A 30 -10.12 -20.44 0.17
C THR A 30 -9.99 -21.94 0.43
N LEU A 31 -9.82 -22.34 1.69
CA LEU A 31 -9.76 -23.76 2.06
C LEU A 31 -11.14 -24.45 1.92
N LEU A 32 -12.23 -23.75 2.24
CA LEU A 32 -13.59 -24.28 2.13
C LEU A 32 -14.01 -24.49 0.66
N ALA A 33 -13.62 -23.59 -0.24
CA ALA A 33 -13.85 -23.73 -1.68
C ALA A 33 -13.08 -24.93 -2.27
N ALA A 34 -11.85 -25.19 -1.79
CA ALA A 34 -11.08 -26.36 -2.19
C ALA A 34 -11.68 -27.67 -1.65
N PHE A 35 -12.23 -27.67 -0.42
CA PHE A 35 -12.81 -28.87 0.20
C PHE A 35 -14.14 -29.30 -0.44
N PHE A 36 -14.96 -28.33 -0.88
CA PHE A 36 -16.20 -28.63 -1.62
C PHE A 36 -15.93 -29.13 -3.04
N CYS A 37 -14.82 -28.69 -3.65
CA CYS A 37 -14.40 -29.11 -4.99
C CYS A 37 -13.81 -30.54 -5.01
N ALA A 38 -13.20 -31.00 -3.90
CA ALA A 38 -12.54 -32.31 -3.85
C ALA A 38 -13.45 -33.49 -3.47
N SER A 39 -14.72 -33.27 -3.10
CA SER A 39 -15.58 -34.31 -2.51
C SER A 39 -16.78 -34.76 -3.34
N SER A 40 -16.84 -34.44 -4.64
CA SER A 40 -17.93 -34.90 -5.52
C SER A 40 -17.41 -35.81 -6.63
N GLU A 41 -16.98 -37.01 -6.27
CA GLU A 41 -17.06 -38.17 -7.18
C GLU A 41 -18.54 -38.56 -7.28
N ASP A 42 -19.28 -37.93 -8.19
CA ASP A 42 -20.52 -38.42 -8.81
C ASP A 42 -21.14 -37.28 -9.62
N ALA A 43 -20.59 -37.03 -10.80
CA ALA A 43 -21.20 -36.15 -11.80
C ALA A 43 -21.41 -36.95 -13.09
N PRO A 44 -22.66 -37.12 -13.58
CA PRO A 44 -22.89 -37.82 -14.82
C PRO A 44 -22.39 -36.97 -15.99
N TYR A 45 -21.66 -37.64 -16.89
CA TYR A 45 -21.26 -37.13 -18.20
C TYR A 45 -22.45 -36.51 -18.94
N ARG A 46 -22.42 -35.18 -19.16
CA ARG A 46 -23.25 -34.52 -20.16
C ARG A 46 -22.53 -33.36 -20.82
N ASP A 47 -22.71 -33.36 -22.13
CA ASP A 47 -22.01 -32.68 -23.21
C ASP A 47 -21.99 -31.14 -23.18
N SER A 48 -20.98 -30.65 -23.88
CA SER A 48 -20.62 -29.30 -24.27
C SER A 48 -21.75 -28.28 -24.43
N SER A 49 -21.67 -27.25 -23.60
CA SER A 49 -21.76 -25.87 -24.04
C SER A 49 -21.14 -25.00 -22.95
N SER A 50 -20.27 -24.10 -23.38
CA SER A 50 -19.57 -23.10 -22.59
C SER A 50 -20.48 -22.38 -21.58
N GLN A 51 -20.55 -22.90 -20.34
CA GLN A 51 -20.91 -22.07 -19.21
C GLN A 51 -19.68 -21.25 -18.88
N SER A 52 -19.64 -20.02 -19.39
CA SER A 52 -18.87 -18.97 -18.79
C SER A 52 -19.06 -19.07 -17.28
N LEU A 53 -17.96 -19.11 -16.52
CA LEU A 53 -18.02 -18.75 -15.12
C LEU A 53 -18.65 -17.36 -15.10
N ASP A 54 -19.94 -17.27 -14.74
CA ASP A 54 -20.60 -15.98 -14.68
C ASP A 54 -19.79 -15.12 -13.71
N PRO A 55 -19.33 -13.93 -14.15
CA PRO A 55 -18.58 -13.07 -13.28
C PRO A 55 -19.46 -12.80 -12.06
N MET A 56 -18.91 -13.10 -10.89
CA MET A 56 -19.51 -12.88 -9.59
C MET A 56 -20.27 -11.53 -9.59
N PRO A 57 -21.51 -11.43 -9.07
CA PRO A 57 -22.47 -10.38 -9.43
C PRO A 57 -22.00 -8.95 -9.17
N LEU A 58 -22.04 -8.03 -10.15
CA LEU A 58 -21.48 -6.66 -10.10
C LEU A 58 -21.70 -5.84 -8.80
N ALA A 59 -22.76 -6.12 -8.03
CA ALA A 59 -23.08 -5.44 -6.77
C ALA A 59 -21.96 -5.54 -5.70
N TRP A 60 -21.39 -6.74 -5.46
CA TRP A 60 -20.29 -6.88 -4.48
C TRP A 60 -19.01 -6.18 -4.95
N ALA A 61 -18.81 -6.05 -6.26
CA ALA A 61 -17.67 -5.36 -6.83
C ALA A 61 -17.78 -3.84 -6.61
N GLY A 62 -19.01 -3.31 -6.61
CA GLY A 62 -19.31 -1.93 -6.18
C GLY A 62 -18.96 -1.71 -4.71
N ASP A 63 -19.48 -2.57 -3.83
CA ASP A 63 -19.22 -2.50 -2.39
C ASP A 63 -17.72 -2.63 -2.06
N ALA A 64 -17.01 -3.56 -2.72
CA ALA A 64 -15.58 -3.75 -2.54
C ALA A 64 -14.78 -2.52 -2.97
N ARG A 65 -15.17 -1.88 -4.09
CA ARG A 65 -14.54 -0.65 -4.57
C ARG A 65 -14.78 0.52 -3.61
N GLU A 66 -16.00 0.67 -3.11
CA GLU A 66 -16.35 1.71 -2.14
C GLU A 66 -15.59 1.54 -0.81
N ILE A 67 -15.45 0.30 -0.33
CA ILE A 67 -14.63 -0.02 0.85
C ILE A 67 -13.16 0.33 0.60
N GLU A 68 -12.61 0.00 -0.57
CA GLU A 68 -11.23 0.32 -0.92
C GLU A 68 -10.99 1.84 -1.03
N GLU A 69 -11.95 2.57 -1.57
CA GLU A 69 -11.91 4.03 -1.71
C GLU A 69 -12.01 4.70 -0.33
N SER A 70 -12.91 4.23 0.54
CA SER A 70 -12.99 4.65 1.94
C SER A 70 -11.68 4.42 2.70
N GLU A 71 -11.05 3.26 2.52
CA GLU A 71 -9.75 2.96 3.13
C GLU A 71 -8.63 3.83 2.57
N HIS A 72 -8.66 4.14 1.27
CA HIS A 72 -7.73 5.07 0.64
C HIS A 72 -7.86 6.48 1.23
N ASP A 73 -9.08 6.97 1.42
CA ASP A 73 -9.34 8.30 1.98
C ASP A 73 -8.90 8.41 3.44
N LYS A 74 -9.13 7.36 4.25
CA LYS A 74 -8.59 7.27 5.61
C LYS A 74 -7.06 7.34 5.62
N ARG A 75 -6.39 6.68 4.67
CA ARG A 75 -4.93 6.72 4.53
C ARG A 75 -4.46 8.12 4.15
N ALA A 76 -5.14 8.78 3.22
CA ALA A 76 -4.85 10.15 2.82
C ALA A 76 -5.00 11.13 3.98
N ASN A 77 -6.13 11.12 4.66
CA ASN A 77 -6.38 12.00 5.80
C ASN A 77 -5.36 11.79 6.93
N TRP A 78 -5.01 10.54 7.23
CA TRP A 78 -3.97 10.25 8.22
C TRP A 78 -2.60 10.82 7.81
N LEU A 79 -2.23 10.64 6.53
CA LEU A 79 -0.95 11.10 5.98
C LEU A 79 -0.85 12.62 5.93
N ASN A 80 -1.96 13.31 5.60
CA ASN A 80 -2.01 14.77 5.57
C ASN A 80 -1.75 15.36 6.95
N ALA A 81 -2.45 14.86 7.98
CA ALA A 81 -2.24 15.29 9.35
C ALA A 81 -0.78 15.09 9.81
N ARG A 82 -0.17 13.95 9.45
CA ARG A 82 1.22 13.64 9.79
C ARG A 82 2.23 14.45 8.96
N ALA A 83 1.89 14.83 7.74
CA ALA A 83 2.73 15.71 6.92
C ALA A 83 2.81 17.11 7.55
N GLU A 84 1.72 17.61 8.14
CA GLU A 84 1.72 18.86 8.89
C GLU A 84 2.57 18.77 10.17
N ASP A 85 2.51 17.64 10.90
CA ASP A 85 3.37 17.40 12.05
C ASP A 85 4.85 17.43 11.68
N VAL A 86 5.21 16.77 10.57
CA VAL A 86 6.58 16.78 10.04
C VAL A 86 6.98 18.18 9.60
N ALA A 87 6.10 18.93 8.94
CA ALA A 87 6.38 20.31 8.55
C ALA A 87 6.67 21.20 9.77
N ARG A 88 5.85 21.09 10.84
CA ARG A 88 6.10 21.77 12.12
C ARG A 88 7.43 21.37 12.75
N LEU A 89 7.75 20.08 12.72
CA LEU A 89 9.01 19.55 13.24
C LEU A 89 10.22 20.15 12.53
N LEU A 90 10.19 20.24 11.21
CA LEU A 90 11.27 20.82 10.40
C LEU A 90 11.39 22.34 10.62
N GLN A 91 10.27 23.05 10.76
CA GLN A 91 10.27 24.47 11.11
C GLN A 91 10.90 24.73 12.49
N ASN A 92 10.55 23.92 13.49
CA ASN A 92 11.12 24.03 14.84
C ASN A 92 12.63 23.75 14.88
N ARG A 93 13.17 23.04 13.88
CA ARG A 93 14.61 22.80 13.69
C ARG A 93 15.28 23.89 12.82
N SER A 94 14.59 25.01 12.58
CA SER A 94 15.05 26.14 11.77
C SER A 94 15.28 25.81 10.28
N ILE A 95 14.57 24.81 9.75
CA ILE A 95 14.57 24.47 8.32
C ILE A 95 13.33 25.10 7.67
N ALA A 96 13.31 26.43 7.63
CA ALA A 96 12.13 27.20 7.18
C ALA A 96 11.79 27.00 5.70
N SER A 97 12.75 26.52 4.89
CA SER A 97 12.61 26.30 3.45
C SER A 97 11.91 24.99 3.10
N ALA A 98 11.64 24.12 4.09
CA ALA A 98 11.09 22.80 3.85
C ALA A 98 9.59 22.85 3.53
N VAL A 99 9.24 22.34 2.34
CA VAL A 99 7.85 22.09 1.93
C VAL A 99 7.61 20.58 1.94
N VAL A 100 6.60 20.14 2.68
CA VAL A 100 6.24 18.73 2.81
C VAL A 100 5.00 18.44 1.95
N TYR A 101 5.17 17.57 0.97
CA TYR A 101 4.09 17.01 0.17
C TYR A 101 3.82 15.58 0.63
N HIS A 102 2.57 15.15 0.50
CA HIS A 102 2.18 13.77 0.74
C HIS A 102 1.80 13.08 -0.57
N ARG A 103 2.04 11.77 -0.64
CA ARG A 103 1.67 10.92 -1.76
C ARG A 103 1.08 9.64 -1.22
N VAL A 104 -0.21 9.45 -1.48
CA VAL A 104 -0.86 8.15 -1.29
C VAL A 104 -0.86 7.43 -2.63
N LYS A 105 -0.55 6.14 -2.60
CA LYS A 105 -0.59 5.29 -3.78
C LYS A 105 -2.02 4.84 -4.06
N SER A 106 -2.46 4.91 -5.31
CA SER A 106 -3.80 4.41 -5.67
C SER A 106 -3.92 2.91 -5.35
N PRO A 107 -5.13 2.42 -5.01
CA PRO A 107 -5.37 1.01 -4.69
C PRO A 107 -4.84 0.07 -5.79
N ASP A 108 -5.12 0.39 -7.06
CA ASP A 108 -4.67 -0.40 -8.22
C ASP A 108 -3.15 -0.47 -8.32
N SER A 109 -2.46 0.67 -8.16
CA SER A 109 -0.99 0.71 -8.20
C SER A 109 -0.36 -0.03 -7.02
N ALA A 110 -1.01 -0.01 -5.86
CA ALA A 110 -0.58 -0.77 -4.70
C ALA A 110 -0.73 -2.28 -4.94
N LYS A 111 -1.87 -2.72 -5.49
CA LYS A 111 -2.13 -4.12 -5.88
C LYS A 111 -1.09 -4.62 -6.89
N GLU A 112 -0.88 -3.90 -7.98
CA GLU A 112 0.09 -4.29 -9.01
C GLU A 112 1.51 -4.42 -8.42
N LYS A 113 1.89 -3.52 -7.51
CA LYS A 113 3.20 -3.58 -6.86
C LYS A 113 3.32 -4.73 -5.86
N ALA A 114 2.27 -5.01 -5.10
CA ALA A 114 2.21 -6.16 -4.21
C ALA A 114 2.38 -7.46 -4.99
N LEU A 115 1.64 -7.61 -6.10
CA LEU A 115 1.74 -8.77 -7.00
C LEU A 115 3.15 -8.93 -7.58
N ARG A 116 3.73 -7.85 -8.12
CA ARG A 116 5.10 -7.87 -8.67
C ARG A 116 6.17 -8.26 -7.65
N ARG A 117 5.94 -7.99 -6.36
CA ARG A 117 6.88 -8.31 -5.27
C ARG A 117 6.55 -9.61 -4.55
N GLY A 118 5.41 -10.23 -4.84
CA GLY A 118 4.90 -11.38 -4.09
C GLY A 118 4.68 -11.09 -2.60
N SER A 119 4.36 -9.84 -2.22
CA SER A 119 4.21 -9.40 -0.82
C SER A 119 2.78 -8.95 -0.56
N ALA A 120 2.33 -8.99 0.70
CA ALA A 120 1.04 -8.41 1.07
C ALA A 120 1.04 -6.89 0.87
N ILE A 121 -0.12 -6.29 0.56
CA ILE A 121 -0.26 -4.83 0.39
C ILE A 121 0.14 -4.08 1.66
N THR A 122 -0.13 -4.66 2.84
CA THR A 122 0.24 -4.12 4.15
C THR A 122 1.74 -4.00 4.35
N ASP A 123 2.54 -4.81 3.64
CA ASP A 123 4.00 -4.85 3.77
C ASP A 123 4.70 -3.89 2.79
N LEU A 124 3.94 -3.19 1.95
CA LEU A 124 4.48 -2.20 1.04
C LEU A 124 4.97 -0.97 1.81
N ASN A 125 6.28 -0.84 1.90
CA ASN A 125 6.94 0.33 2.52
C ASN A 125 6.60 1.67 1.83
N ASP A 126 6.14 1.65 0.56
CA ASP A 126 5.77 2.84 -0.21
C ASP A 126 4.26 3.10 -0.28
N LEU A 127 3.48 2.51 0.63
CA LEU A 127 2.05 2.78 0.70
C LEU A 127 1.78 4.22 1.17
N TYR A 128 2.59 4.67 2.14
CA TYR A 128 2.59 6.04 2.67
C TYR A 128 3.88 6.72 2.24
N GLY A 129 3.78 7.77 1.43
CA GLY A 129 4.94 8.52 0.95
C GLY A 129 4.88 10.00 1.35
N MET A 130 5.97 10.52 1.89
CA MET A 130 6.15 11.96 2.09
C MET A 130 7.34 12.44 1.27
N ARG A 131 7.20 13.60 0.63
CA ARG A 131 8.27 14.27 -0.11
C ARG A 131 8.57 15.58 0.58
N VAL A 132 9.81 15.76 0.98
CA VAL A 132 10.29 17.02 1.55
C VAL A 132 11.17 17.69 0.51
N VAL A 133 10.77 18.89 0.10
CA VAL A 133 11.50 19.71 -0.87
C VAL A 133 12.07 20.91 -0.15
N VAL A 134 13.38 21.13 -0.30
CA VAL A 134 14.13 22.25 0.31
C VAL A 134 14.89 23.02 -0.75
N GLN A 135 15.50 24.16 -0.40
CA GLN A 135 16.20 24.99 -1.37
C GLN A 135 17.64 24.53 -1.67
N ASN A 136 18.35 24.02 -0.66
CA ASN A 136 19.76 23.64 -0.79
C ASN A 136 20.00 22.20 -0.30
N GLU A 137 21.13 21.62 -0.74
CA GLU A 137 21.47 20.24 -0.41
C GLU A 137 21.78 20.04 1.09
N LEU A 138 22.38 21.04 1.75
CA LEU A 138 22.68 20.98 3.18
C LEU A 138 21.40 20.78 4.01
N ASP A 139 20.32 21.48 3.66
CA ASP A 139 19.02 21.35 4.29
C ASP A 139 18.39 19.97 4.03
N VAL A 140 18.75 19.28 2.94
CA VAL A 140 18.31 17.89 2.72
C VAL A 140 18.89 16.98 3.80
N TYR A 141 20.18 17.12 4.10
CA TYR A 141 20.84 16.33 5.15
C TYR A 141 20.37 16.73 6.56
N ARG A 142 20.04 18.01 6.78
CA ARG A 142 19.41 18.45 8.04
C ARG A 142 18.01 17.86 8.21
N CYS A 143 17.21 17.78 7.15
CA CYS A 143 15.93 17.09 7.17
C CYS A 143 16.11 15.59 7.48
N LEU A 144 17.12 14.95 6.89
CA LEU A 144 17.44 13.55 7.18
C LEU A 144 17.76 13.35 8.66
N ASP A 145 18.64 14.17 9.23
CA ASP A 145 18.99 14.14 10.65
C ASP A 145 17.78 14.34 11.55
N ALA A 146 16.93 15.33 11.24
CA ALA A 146 15.70 15.59 11.98
C ALA A 146 14.74 14.40 11.96
N ILE A 147 14.57 13.73 10.82
CA ILE A 147 13.72 12.54 10.68
C ILE A 147 14.32 11.36 11.44
N CYS A 148 15.61 11.07 11.26
CA CYS A 148 16.30 9.96 11.92
C CYS A 148 16.31 10.10 13.44
N THR A 149 16.36 11.34 13.95
CA THR A 149 16.34 11.62 15.40
C THR A 149 14.93 11.54 15.98
N SER A 150 13.90 11.84 15.19
CA SER A 150 12.52 11.97 15.68
C SER A 150 11.69 10.70 15.49
N TYR A 151 12.05 9.85 14.54
CA TYR A 151 11.30 8.64 14.18
C TYR A 151 12.21 7.42 14.11
N ASN A 152 11.63 6.25 14.38
CA ASN A 152 12.37 5.00 14.26
C ASN A 152 12.58 4.63 12.78
N VAL A 153 13.82 4.70 12.31
CA VAL A 153 14.19 4.38 10.93
C VAL A 153 14.31 2.88 10.75
N VAL A 154 13.74 2.36 9.66
CA VAL A 154 13.87 0.95 9.29
C VAL A 154 15.27 0.71 8.74
N ASN A 155 16.03 -0.16 9.41
CA ASN A 155 17.40 -0.51 9.02
C ASN A 155 17.49 -0.95 7.55
N GLY A 156 18.55 -0.51 6.87
CA GLY A 156 18.82 -0.86 5.46
C GLY A 156 17.93 -0.18 4.43
N THR A 157 17.05 0.74 4.83
CA THR A 157 16.15 1.46 3.90
C THR A 157 16.69 2.81 3.41
N LEU A 158 17.75 3.32 4.04
CA LEU A 158 18.39 4.57 3.62
C LEU A 158 19.08 4.39 2.27
N LYS A 159 18.67 5.20 1.28
CA LYS A 159 19.30 5.27 -0.04
C LYS A 159 19.65 6.71 -0.36
N ASN A 160 20.93 7.00 -0.46
CA ASN A 160 21.41 8.33 -0.81
C ASN A 160 21.67 8.41 -2.32
N TYR A 161 20.64 8.77 -3.10
CA TYR A 161 20.78 9.01 -4.54
C TYR A 161 21.32 10.40 -4.88
N ILE A 162 21.59 11.26 -3.89
CA ILE A 162 22.33 12.50 -4.14
C ILE A 162 23.81 12.16 -4.33
N ALA A 163 24.37 11.35 -3.41
CA ALA A 163 25.74 10.86 -3.51
C ALA A 163 25.94 9.82 -4.63
N ASN A 164 24.95 8.97 -4.87
CA ASN A 164 24.99 7.95 -5.91
C ASN A 164 23.75 8.05 -6.82
N PRO A 165 23.72 9.00 -7.76
CA PRO A 165 22.59 9.19 -8.68
C PRO A 165 22.28 7.93 -9.47
N LYS A 166 21.00 7.72 -9.82
CA LYS A 166 20.62 6.64 -10.73
C LYS A 166 21.16 6.93 -12.14
N PRO A 167 21.29 5.92 -13.02
CA PRO A 167 21.66 6.13 -14.42
C PRO A 167 20.75 7.11 -15.17
N SER A 168 19.51 7.27 -14.70
CA SER A 168 18.56 8.22 -15.27
C SER A 168 18.80 9.68 -14.89
N GLY A 169 19.72 9.95 -13.96
CA GLY A 169 19.98 11.29 -13.39
C GLY A 169 19.17 11.59 -12.14
N TYR A 170 18.28 10.69 -11.71
CA TYR A 170 17.45 10.87 -10.53
C TYR A 170 18.28 11.03 -9.23
N GLN A 171 17.99 12.11 -8.50
CA GLN A 171 18.62 12.46 -7.22
C GLN A 171 17.57 12.72 -6.12
N SER A 172 17.73 12.05 -4.97
CA SER A 172 16.94 12.22 -3.74
C SER A 172 17.52 11.34 -2.63
N ILE A 173 17.29 11.66 -1.36
CA ILE A 173 17.50 10.74 -0.25
C ILE A 173 16.19 10.03 0.07
N HIS A 174 16.20 8.70 0.06
CA HIS A 174 15.05 7.89 0.46
C HIS A 174 15.33 7.25 1.80
N VAL A 175 14.39 7.34 2.74
CA VAL A 175 14.48 6.68 4.04
C VAL A 175 13.08 6.24 4.48
N VAL A 176 12.96 5.06 5.08
CA VAL A 176 11.68 4.59 5.62
C VAL A 176 11.73 4.70 7.14
N ALA A 177 10.73 5.34 7.73
CA ALA A 177 10.58 5.44 9.17
C ALA A 177 9.18 5.01 9.62
N THR A 178 9.06 4.63 10.89
CA THR A 178 7.78 4.22 11.49
C THR A 178 7.12 5.38 12.23
N LEU A 179 5.91 5.74 11.81
CA LEU A 179 5.05 6.76 12.40
C LEU A 179 3.73 6.12 12.81
N ASP A 180 3.33 6.22 14.09
CA ASP A 180 2.12 5.58 14.65
C ASP A 180 1.96 4.10 14.26
N GLY A 181 3.07 3.34 14.23
CA GLY A 181 3.10 1.93 13.84
C GLY A 181 3.01 1.67 12.32
N ARG A 182 2.93 2.72 11.49
CA ARG A 182 2.89 2.64 10.02
C ARG A 182 4.26 2.99 9.42
N ARG A 183 4.67 2.26 8.38
CA ARG A 183 5.89 2.58 7.63
C ARG A 183 5.61 3.70 6.63
N VAL A 184 6.39 4.77 6.70
CA VAL A 184 6.31 5.93 5.82
C VAL A 184 7.65 6.09 5.11
N GLU A 185 7.61 6.15 3.78
CA GLU A 185 8.78 6.46 2.96
C GLU A 185 8.91 7.99 2.83
N PHE A 186 10.03 8.53 3.30
CA PHE A 186 10.42 9.92 3.11
C PHE A 186 11.35 10.06 1.90
N GLN A 187 11.06 11.03 1.05
CA GLN A 187 11.86 11.41 -0.11
C GLN A 187 12.33 12.85 0.05
N LEU A 188 13.59 13.04 0.39
CA LEU A 188 14.18 14.34 0.65
C LEU A 188 14.96 14.79 -0.59
N ARG A 189 14.73 16.00 -1.07
CA ARG A 189 15.37 16.53 -2.28
C ARG A 189 15.37 18.06 -2.30
N THR A 190 16.17 18.66 -3.16
CA THR A 190 16.09 20.10 -3.43
C THR A 190 14.99 20.42 -4.44
N GLN A 191 14.62 21.70 -4.56
CA GLN A 191 13.70 22.19 -5.58
C GLN A 191 14.22 21.88 -6.99
N ALA A 192 15.51 22.10 -7.25
CA ALA A 192 16.13 21.76 -8.53
C ALA A 192 16.07 20.25 -8.85
N MET A 193 16.33 19.40 -7.85
CA MET A 193 16.18 17.93 -7.99
C MET A 193 14.72 17.52 -8.20
N HIS A 194 13.77 18.26 -7.61
CA HIS A 194 12.36 18.03 -7.83
C HIS A 194 11.98 18.29 -9.30
N GLU A 195 12.36 19.44 -9.84
CA GLU A 195 12.04 19.85 -11.22
C GLU A 195 12.68 18.90 -12.24
N ALA A 196 13.96 18.55 -12.06
CA ALA A 196 14.65 17.59 -12.91
C ALA A 196 13.95 16.22 -12.91
N SER A 197 13.50 15.75 -11.74
CA SER A 197 12.79 14.48 -11.60
C SER A 197 11.40 14.48 -12.26
N GLU A 198 10.69 15.61 -12.28
CA GLU A 198 9.39 15.69 -12.95
C GLU A 198 9.57 15.71 -14.47
N LEU A 199 10.55 16.46 -14.98
CA LEU A 199 10.90 16.47 -16.41
C LEU A 199 11.30 15.09 -16.94
N GLU A 200 12.12 14.36 -16.19
CA GLU A 200 12.52 12.99 -16.52
C GLU A 200 11.29 12.05 -16.60
N HIS A 201 10.37 12.18 -15.65
CA HIS A 201 9.16 11.37 -15.58
C HIS A 201 8.18 11.65 -16.73
N GLU A 202 8.04 12.92 -17.11
CA GLU A 202 7.25 13.33 -18.27
C GLU A 202 7.84 12.78 -19.57
N ALA A 203 9.16 12.91 -19.76
CA ALA A 203 9.86 12.36 -20.91
C ALA A 203 9.70 10.83 -21.01
N TYR A 204 9.78 10.12 -19.89
CA TYR A 204 9.54 8.68 -19.84
C TYR A 204 8.11 8.32 -20.29
N LYS A 205 7.09 9.00 -19.72
CA LYS A 205 5.69 8.77 -20.11
C LYS A 205 5.44 9.05 -21.59
N ALA A 206 6.05 10.10 -22.13
CA ALA A 206 5.94 10.42 -23.55
C ALA A 206 6.49 9.30 -24.43
N ARG A 207 7.66 8.73 -24.07
CA ARG A 207 8.26 7.59 -24.79
C ARG A 207 7.40 6.34 -24.74
N VAL A 208 6.84 6.02 -23.58
CA VAL A 208 5.96 4.85 -23.42
C VAL A 208 4.66 5.00 -24.20
N ARG A 209 4.11 6.20 -24.31
CA ARG A 209 2.90 6.46 -25.11
C ARG A 209 3.15 6.41 -26.62
N ALA A 210 4.38 6.67 -27.05
CA ALA A 210 4.78 6.70 -28.46
C ALA A 210 5.23 5.32 -28.98
N ALA A 211 5.41 4.34 -28.10
CA ALA A 211 5.77 2.96 -28.41
C ALA A 211 4.53 2.06 -28.42
#